data_AF-A0A451B5K1-F1
#
_entry.id   AF-A0A451B5K1-F1
#
_cell.length_a   1.000
_cell.length_b   1.000
_cell.length_c   1.000
_cell.angle_alpha   90.00
_cell.angle_beta   90.00
_cell.angle_gamma   90.00
#
_symmetry.space_group_name_H-M   'P 1'
#
loop_
_entity.id
_entity.type
_entity.pdbx_description
1 polymer ?
#
loop_
_entity_poly.entity_id
_entity_poly.type
_entity_poly.pdbx_seq_one_letter_code
_entity_poly.pdbx_strand_id
1 'polypeptide(L)'
;MATFIIVPTSENNGFDESLPERFGERAFRLPNGDWLVAFPGTSEQLANEIGIVQDETNHAVVLRFTAYWGRATPDTWAWMRENGDFG
;
A
#
# COMPACT_ATOMS: atom_id res chain seq x y z
N MET A 1 -0.50 5.80 -11.39
CA MET A 1 -0.17 4.35 -11.29
C MET A 1 -1.28 3.66 -10.52
N ALA A 2 -1.54 2.37 -10.71
CA ALA A 2 -2.58 1.70 -9.93
C ALA A 2 -2.32 1.86 -8.43
N THR A 3 -3.37 2.19 -7.69
CA THR A 3 -3.28 2.43 -6.24
C THR A 3 -3.78 1.21 -5.49
N PHE A 4 -3.01 0.82 -4.48
CA PHE A 4 -3.28 -0.34 -3.65
C PHE A 4 -3.37 0.08 -2.20
N ILE A 5 -4.25 -0.58 -1.46
CA ILE A 5 -4.20 -0.61 -0.01
C ILE A 5 -3.62 -1.96 0.43
N ILE A 6 -2.67 -1.91 1.34
CA ILE A 6 -2.11 -3.06 2.04
C ILE A 6 -2.61 -2.96 3.47
N VAL A 7 -3.37 -3.97 3.89
CA VAL A 7 -3.91 -4.08 5.24
C VAL A 7 -3.13 -5.20 5.94
N PRO A 8 -2.16 -4.87 6.81
CA PRO A 8 -1.41 -5.89 7.52
C PRO A 8 -2.31 -6.65 8.50
N THR A 9 -2.14 -7.97 8.59
CA THR A 9 -2.94 -8.82 9.48
C THR A 9 -2.13 -9.34 10.67
N SER A 10 -0.92 -8.84 10.85
CA SER A 10 -0.04 -9.12 12.00
C SER A 10 0.72 -7.85 12.40
N GLU A 11 1.05 -7.70 13.69
CA GLU A 11 1.71 -6.50 14.22
C GLU A 11 3.20 -6.40 13.83
N ASN A 12 3.88 -7.53 13.56
CA ASN A 12 5.31 -7.60 13.22
C ASN A 12 5.52 -8.06 11.78
N ASN A 13 5.11 -7.23 10.82
CA ASN A 13 5.16 -7.53 9.38
C ASN A 13 6.33 -6.84 8.62
N GLY A 14 7.18 -6.07 9.31
CA GLY A 14 8.33 -5.38 8.70
C GLY A 14 8.00 -4.35 7.61
N PHE A 15 6.72 -4.03 7.37
CA PHE A 15 6.32 -3.12 6.29
C PHE A 15 6.75 -1.67 6.53
N ASP A 16 6.89 -1.27 7.79
CA ASP A 16 7.37 0.05 8.18
C ASP A 16 8.79 0.37 7.69
N GLU A 17 9.61 -0.65 7.51
CA GLU A 17 10.97 -0.53 6.96
C GLU A 17 10.98 -0.84 5.46
N SER A 18 10.41 -1.99 5.08
CA SER A 18 10.52 -2.51 3.71
C SER A 18 9.74 -1.73 2.66
N LEU A 19 8.56 -1.16 2.98
CA LEU A 19 7.77 -0.44 1.98
C LEU A 19 8.40 0.91 1.61
N PRO A 20 8.83 1.76 2.57
CA PRO A 20 9.57 2.98 2.24
C PRO A 20 10.87 2.72 1.49
N GLU A 21 11.65 1.70 1.87
CA GLU A 21 12.90 1.36 1.18
C GLU A 21 12.66 0.98 -0.28
N ARG A 22 11.59 0.23 -0.55
CA ARG A 22 11.32 -0.34 -1.87
C ARG A 22 10.57 0.62 -2.79
N PHE A 23 9.65 1.41 -2.24
CA PHE A 23 8.75 2.25 -3.03
C PHE A 23 8.99 3.75 -2.85
N GLY A 24 9.78 4.18 -1.85
CA GLY A 24 10.04 5.58 -1.56
C GLY A 24 8.74 6.36 -1.37
N GLU A 25 8.63 7.50 -2.05
CA GLU A 25 7.43 8.37 -2.02
C GLU A 25 6.17 7.69 -2.57
N ARG A 26 6.29 6.55 -3.27
CA ARG A 26 5.16 5.74 -3.75
C ARG A 26 4.58 4.81 -2.69
N ALA A 27 5.10 4.82 -1.47
CA ALA A 27 4.46 4.20 -0.30
C ALA A 27 4.08 5.27 0.72
N PHE A 28 2.87 5.18 1.25
CA PHE A 28 2.35 6.10 2.24
C PHE A 28 1.68 5.35 3.38
N ARG A 29 2.13 5.64 4.61
CA ARG A 29 1.58 5.03 5.82
C ARG A 29 0.33 5.79 6.28
N LEU A 30 -0.76 5.05 6.45
CA LEU A 30 -1.98 5.57 7.05
C LEU A 30 -1.87 5.58 8.60
N PRO A 31 -2.60 6.46 9.30
CA PRO A 31 -2.51 6.57 10.77
C PRO A 31 -2.87 5.29 11.53
N ASN A 32 -3.65 4.41 10.94
CA ASN A 32 -4.07 3.14 11.53
C ASN A 32 -3.09 1.98 11.28
N GLY A 33 -1.95 2.23 10.63
CA GLY A 33 -0.94 1.22 10.32
C GLY A 33 -1.09 0.55 8.96
N ASP A 34 -2.17 0.85 8.22
CA ASP A 34 -2.34 0.42 6.84
C ASP A 34 -1.42 1.22 5.91
N TRP A 35 -1.25 0.73 4.68
CA TRP A 35 -0.40 1.35 3.68
C TRP A 35 -1.13 1.59 2.38
N LEU A 36 -0.84 2.72 1.76
CA LEU A 36 -1.13 2.96 0.36
C LEU A 36 0.14 2.81 -0.45
N VAL A 37 0.04 2.13 -1.60
CA VAL A 37 1.16 1.95 -2.52
C VAL A 37 0.73 2.24 -3.95
N ALA A 38 1.54 3.03 -4.66
CA ALA A 38 1.41 3.25 -6.09
C ALA A 38 2.33 2.30 -6.86
N PHE A 39 1.74 1.37 -7.62
CA PHE A 39 2.44 0.26 -8.25
C PHE A 39 1.96 0.03 -9.70
N PRO A 40 2.84 -0.29 -10.68
CA PRO A 40 2.45 -0.41 -12.09
C PRO A 40 1.90 -1.80 -12.49
N GLY A 41 1.57 -2.67 -11.52
CA GLY A 41 1.16 -4.06 -11.75
C GLY A 41 -0.20 -4.45 -11.15
N THR A 42 -0.35 -5.74 -10.84
CA THR A 42 -1.54 -6.32 -10.19
C THR A 42 -1.33 -6.51 -8.68
N SER A 43 -2.42 -6.80 -7.93
CA SER A 43 -2.32 -7.10 -6.49
C SER A 43 -1.43 -8.33 -6.22
N GLU A 44 -1.48 -9.33 -7.10
CA GLU A 44 -0.65 -10.54 -7.00
C GLU A 44 0.83 -10.22 -7.19
N GLN A 45 1.16 -9.41 -8.20
CA GLN A 45 2.54 -8.97 -8.43
C GLN A 45 3.06 -8.17 -7.24
N LEU A 46 2.26 -7.25 -6.70
CA LEU A 46 2.63 -6.48 -5.51
C LEU A 46 2.80 -7.40 -4.29
N ALA A 47 1.87 -8.33 -4.04
CA ALA A 47 1.95 -9.28 -2.92
C ALA A 47 3.19 -10.18 -3.00
N ASN A 48 3.53 -10.66 -4.20
CA ASN A 48 4.78 -11.37 -4.45
C ASN A 48 6.00 -10.48 -4.16
N GLU A 49 5.97 -9.24 -4.63
CA GLU A 49 7.09 -8.30 -4.47
C GLU A 49 7.37 -7.99 -3.00
N ILE A 50 6.33 -7.81 -2.18
CA ILE A 50 6.47 -7.54 -0.74
C ILE A 50 6.56 -8.80 0.13
N GLY A 51 6.71 -9.98 -0.49
CA GLY A 51 7.01 -11.23 0.19
C GLY A 51 5.83 -11.93 0.86
N ILE A 52 4.58 -11.50 0.66
CA ILE A 52 3.39 -12.12 1.30
C ILE A 52 3.17 -13.57 0.84
N VAL A 53 3.48 -13.86 -0.43
CA VAL A 53 3.20 -15.18 -1.02
C VAL A 53 4.30 -16.20 -0.73
N GLN A 54 5.55 -15.75 -0.55
CA GLN A 54 6.72 -16.61 -0.39
C GLN A 54 7.20 -16.73 1.05
N ASP A 55 6.95 -15.71 1.87
CA ASP A 55 7.46 -15.61 3.23
C ASP A 55 6.30 -15.76 4.22
N GLU A 56 6.31 -16.82 5.03
CA GLU A 56 5.23 -17.13 6.00
C GLU A 56 5.14 -16.09 7.13
N THR A 57 6.03 -15.10 7.16
CA THR A 57 6.09 -14.09 8.22
C THR A 57 5.32 -12.81 7.87
N ASN A 58 5.12 -12.51 6.57
CA ASN A 58 4.48 -11.28 6.12
C ASN A 58 3.03 -11.53 5.71
N HIS A 59 2.10 -11.33 6.65
CA HIS A 59 0.68 -11.49 6.38
C HIS A 59 0.00 -10.13 6.15
N ALA A 60 -0.59 -9.97 4.97
CA ALA A 60 -1.41 -8.80 4.63
C ALA A 60 -2.45 -9.12 3.56
N VAL A 61 -3.48 -8.27 3.50
CA VAL A 61 -4.45 -8.24 2.40
C VAL A 61 -4.08 -7.11 1.45
N VAL A 62 -3.92 -7.40 0.16
CA VAL A 62 -3.57 -6.42 -0.88
C VAL A 62 -4.76 -6.20 -1.82
N LEU A 63 -5.31 -4.98 -1.83
CA LEU A 63 -6.46 -4.62 -2.64
C LEU A 63 -6.11 -3.47 -3.57
N ARG A 64 -6.31 -3.68 -4.87
CA ARG A 64 -6.36 -2.59 -5.84
C ARG A 64 -7.69 -1.87 -5.69
N PHE A 65 -7.67 -0.55 -5.68
CA PHE A 65 -8.88 0.25 -5.84
C PHE A 65 -8.72 1.23 -7.00
N THR A 66 -9.84 1.57 -7.62
CA THR A 66 -9.91 2.50 -8.77
C THR A 66 -10.74 3.74 -8.45
N ALA A 67 -11.40 3.75 -7.30
CA ALA A 67 -12.21 4.85 -6.83
C ALA A 67 -12.12 4.92 -5.30
N TYR A 68 -12.22 6.13 -4.77
CA TYR A 68 -12.25 6.40 -3.34
C TYR A 68 -13.38 7.40 -3.06
N TRP A 69 -14.19 7.12 -2.03
CA TRP A 69 -15.22 8.03 -1.56
C TRP A 69 -15.24 8.06 -0.04
N GLY A 70 -14.83 9.17 0.55
CA GLY A 70 -14.71 9.29 2.00
C GLY A 70 -13.99 10.55 2.46
N ARG A 71 -13.71 10.60 3.76
CA ARG A 71 -12.84 11.62 4.36
C ARG A 71 -11.54 10.97 4.78
N ALA A 72 -10.45 11.47 4.25
CA ALA A 72 -9.09 11.17 4.69
C ALA A 72 -8.41 12.48 5.15
N THR A 73 -7.21 12.36 5.73
CA THR A 73 -6.42 13.54 6.08
C THR A 73 -5.97 14.29 4.82
N PRO A 74 -5.63 15.59 4.92
CA PRO A 74 -5.09 16.35 3.79
C PRO A 74 -3.88 15.67 3.14
N ASP A 75 -3.01 15.05 3.94
CA ASP A 75 -1.80 14.37 3.47
C ASP A 75 -2.13 13.14 2.63
N THR A 76 -3.11 12.33 3.04
CA THR A 76 -3.58 11.19 2.24
C THR A 76 -4.13 11.67 0.89
N TRP A 77 -4.89 12.77 0.87
CA TRP A 77 -5.41 13.37 -0.36
C TRP A 77 -4.32 13.92 -1.27
N ALA A 78 -3.28 14.55 -0.70
CA ALA A 78 -2.15 15.06 -1.45
C ALA A 78 -1.37 13.90 -2.08
N TRP A 79 -1.01 12.89 -1.27
CA TRP A 79 -0.30 11.71 -1.74
C TRP A 79 -1.04 10.98 -2.85
N MET A 80 -2.35 10.78 -2.68
CA MET A 80 -3.21 10.19 -3.69
C MET A 80 -3.09 11.00 -4.99
N ARG A 81 -3.32 12.32 -4.97
CA ARG A 81 -3.24 13.16 -6.19
C ARG A 81 -1.90 13.07 -6.91
N GLU A 82 -0.80 12.92 -6.18
CA GLU A 82 0.55 12.92 -6.74
C GLU A 82 0.98 11.54 -7.29
N ASN A 83 0.56 10.45 -6.63
CA ASN A 83 1.07 9.11 -6.91
C ASN A 83 0.01 8.14 -7.48
N GLY A 84 -1.24 8.33 -7.08
CA GLY A 84 -2.33 7.41 -7.34
C GLY A 84 -2.94 7.52 -8.74
N ASP A 85 -3.92 6.66 -8.97
CA ASP A 85 -4.78 6.64 -10.16
C ASP A 85 -6.18 6.23 -9.68
N PHE A 86 -6.96 7.23 -9.32
CA PHE A 86 -8.35 7.11 -8.87
C PHE A 86 -9.14 8.17 -9.62
N GLY A 87 -10.28 7.74 -10.16
CA GLY A 87 -11.17 8.59 -10.96
C GLY A 87 -11.82 9.72 -10.17
#